data_AF-A0A8J6LW96-F1
#
_entry.id   AF-A0A8J6LW96-F1
#
_cell.length_a   1.000
_cell.length_b   1.000
_cell.length_c   1.000
_cell.angle_alpha   90.00
_cell.angle_beta   90.00
_cell.angle_gamma   90.00
#
_symmetry.space_group_name_H-M   'P 1'
#
loop_
_entity.id
_entity.type
_entity.pdbx_description
1 polymer ?
#
loop_
_entity_poly.entity_id
_entity_poly.type
_entity_poly.pdbx_seq_one_letter_code
_entity_poly.pdbx_strand_id
1 'polypeptide(L)'
;MARTGEQTTAAVQQNLQMLSTAALRQSEVNAFLTTAKTCRIRPDFCQPVTDSPELLEERLKFVQLIKLRTKALQELNSAYGAFRMEAEYDAESDLETALGELSTSANAYAAVASVPLSAAFAVLPRAGGLWARRRQKERLRAANELIGGATKIMSAALEREEIVFTAFMGDWSKRESEMRILLIEAGLNSRSDVLMPLLEDLGTDLVADSERTLSDEPALARAVEALAIARAELRATSAVQAYAAAARALENLSEAHRRFDSLSTSDFDSVEAALAELAGAAEDIDAALSERPAAEELAH
;
A
#
# COMPACT_ATOMS: atom_id res chain seq x y z
N MET A 1 9.23 -20.82 3.20
CA MET A 1 10.26 -19.90 3.70
C MET A 1 10.86 -19.06 2.57
N ALA A 2 11.97 -19.39 1.88
CA ALA A 2 12.54 -18.50 0.84
C ALA A 2 11.59 -18.19 -0.34
N ARG A 3 10.89 -19.21 -0.87
CA ARG A 3 9.85 -19.00 -1.91
C ARG A 3 8.66 -18.19 -1.43
N THR A 4 8.24 -18.40 -0.18
CA THR A 4 7.10 -17.67 0.41
C THR A 4 7.48 -16.20 0.62
N GLY A 5 8.66 -15.92 1.18
CA GLY A 5 9.18 -14.56 1.33
C GLY A 5 9.41 -13.84 -0.01
N GLU A 6 9.91 -14.52 -1.04
CA GLU A 6 10.05 -13.95 -2.39
C GLU A 6 8.69 -13.63 -3.02
N GLN A 7 7.70 -14.54 -2.91
CA GLN A 7 6.34 -14.32 -3.42
C GLN A 7 5.63 -13.18 -2.68
N THR A 8 5.70 -13.16 -1.36
CA THR A 8 5.20 -12.09 -0.48
C THR A 8 5.85 -10.75 -0.84
N THR A 9 7.17 -10.72 -1.07
CA THR A 9 7.89 -9.50 -1.43
C THR A 9 7.52 -8.99 -2.82
N ALA A 10 7.34 -9.88 -3.79
CA ALA A 10 6.94 -9.53 -5.15
C ALA A 10 5.49 -8.99 -5.20
N ALA A 11 4.56 -9.61 -4.49
CA ALA A 11 3.18 -9.12 -4.35
C ALA A 11 3.14 -7.73 -3.72
N VAL A 12 3.84 -7.55 -2.59
CA VAL A 12 3.98 -6.25 -1.91
C VAL A 12 4.61 -5.20 -2.83
N GLN A 13 5.64 -5.54 -3.63
CA GLN A 13 6.25 -4.64 -4.61
C GLN A 13 5.26 -4.19 -5.69
N GLN A 14 4.54 -5.13 -6.29
CA GLN A 14 3.60 -4.87 -7.37
C GLN A 14 2.45 -3.96 -6.88
N ASN A 15 1.92 -4.25 -5.69
CA ASN A 15 0.82 -3.49 -5.10
C ASN A 15 1.23 -2.04 -4.75
N LEU A 16 2.47 -1.87 -4.27
CA LEU A 16 3.01 -0.54 -3.94
C LEU A 16 3.32 0.30 -5.20
N GLN A 17 3.66 -0.35 -6.31
CA GLN A 17 3.81 0.34 -7.59
C GLN A 17 2.46 0.89 -8.10
N MET A 18 1.35 0.16 -7.90
CA MET A 18 0.02 0.62 -8.29
C MET A 18 -0.48 1.76 -7.40
N LEU A 19 -0.25 1.72 -6.09
CA LEU A 19 -0.44 2.85 -5.18
C LEU A 19 0.28 4.12 -5.65
N SER A 20 1.57 3.99 -6.00
CA SER A 20 2.34 5.12 -6.51
C SER A 20 1.80 5.65 -7.84
N THR A 21 1.26 4.75 -8.68
CA THR A 21 0.65 5.10 -9.96
C THR A 21 -0.69 5.82 -9.75
N ALA A 22 -1.53 5.34 -8.83
CA ALA A 22 -2.79 5.98 -8.45
C ALA A 22 -2.54 7.40 -7.90
N ALA A 23 -1.51 7.58 -7.06
CA ALA A 23 -1.13 8.89 -6.54
C ALA A 23 -0.74 9.89 -7.65
N LEU A 24 -0.06 9.42 -8.70
CA LEU A 24 0.27 10.22 -9.88
C LEU A 24 -0.94 10.47 -10.79
N ARG A 25 -1.79 9.45 -11.02
CA ARG A 25 -3.02 9.56 -11.81
C ARG A 25 -4.01 10.55 -11.23
N GLN A 26 -4.01 10.75 -9.93
CA GLN A 26 -4.85 11.78 -9.32
C GLN A 26 -4.54 13.20 -9.82
N SER A 27 -3.31 13.51 -10.24
CA SER A 27 -3.03 14.77 -10.94
C SER A 27 -3.70 14.84 -12.32
N GLU A 28 -3.79 13.73 -13.04
CA GLU A 28 -4.48 13.66 -14.34
C GLU A 28 -6.00 13.86 -14.16
N VAL A 29 -6.58 13.15 -13.20
CA VAL A 29 -8.01 13.28 -12.84
C VAL A 29 -8.32 14.71 -12.40
N ASN A 30 -7.45 15.33 -11.59
CA ASN A 30 -7.61 16.71 -11.16
C ASN A 30 -7.56 17.69 -12.31
N ALA A 31 -6.56 17.56 -13.18
CA ALA A 31 -6.40 18.42 -14.34
C ALA A 31 -7.63 18.34 -15.24
N PHE A 32 -8.11 17.11 -15.50
CA PHE A 32 -9.33 16.88 -16.26
C PHE A 32 -10.55 17.55 -15.63
N LEU A 33 -10.85 17.25 -14.36
CA LEU A 33 -12.01 17.79 -13.66
C LEU A 33 -11.98 19.32 -13.58
N THR A 34 -10.83 19.89 -13.25
CA THR A 34 -10.67 21.33 -13.09
C THR A 34 -10.79 22.04 -14.44
N THR A 35 -10.20 21.47 -15.50
CA THR A 35 -10.35 21.98 -16.87
C THR A 35 -11.81 21.90 -17.32
N ALA A 36 -12.47 20.75 -17.15
CA ALA A 36 -13.86 20.55 -17.54
C ALA A 36 -14.80 21.53 -16.83
N LYS A 37 -14.66 21.69 -15.51
CA LYS A 37 -15.44 22.66 -14.72
C LYS A 37 -15.18 24.10 -15.17
N THR A 38 -13.92 24.46 -15.39
CA THR A 38 -13.54 25.82 -15.82
C THR A 38 -14.09 26.14 -17.20
N CYS A 39 -13.93 25.21 -18.16
CA CYS A 39 -14.40 25.38 -19.53
C CYS A 39 -15.94 25.39 -19.62
N ARG A 40 -16.64 24.67 -18.75
CA ARG A 40 -18.12 24.73 -18.66
C ARG A 40 -18.62 26.10 -18.19
N ILE A 41 -17.89 26.76 -17.30
CA ILE A 41 -18.24 28.10 -16.78
C ILE A 41 -17.78 29.22 -17.75
N ARG A 42 -16.60 29.07 -18.35
CA ARG A 42 -15.99 30.06 -19.24
C ARG A 42 -15.52 29.42 -20.55
N PRO A 43 -16.44 29.14 -21.49
CA PRO A 43 -16.11 28.47 -22.75
C PRO A 43 -15.13 29.30 -23.61
N ASP A 44 -15.25 30.63 -23.56
CA ASP A 44 -14.40 31.55 -24.33
C ASP A 44 -12.94 31.59 -23.86
N PHE A 45 -12.65 31.03 -22.67
CA PHE A 45 -11.32 30.98 -22.06
C PHE A 45 -10.99 29.58 -21.56
N CYS A 46 -11.36 28.57 -22.34
CA CYS A 46 -11.02 27.18 -22.04
C CYS A 46 -9.52 26.93 -22.29
N GLN A 47 -8.76 26.83 -21.20
CA GLN A 47 -7.35 26.45 -21.21
C GLN A 47 -7.15 25.28 -20.23
N PRO A 48 -6.25 24.33 -20.53
CA PRO A 48 -5.90 23.27 -19.59
C PRO A 48 -5.44 23.85 -18.26
N VAL A 49 -5.99 23.34 -17.17
CA VAL A 49 -5.57 23.67 -15.80
C VAL A 49 -4.80 22.47 -15.25
N THR A 50 -3.57 22.72 -14.79
CA THR A 50 -2.74 21.71 -14.13
C THR A 50 -2.79 21.89 -12.61
N ASP A 51 -2.37 20.86 -11.86
CA ASP A 51 -2.14 20.97 -10.43
C ASP A 51 -1.16 22.11 -10.11
N SER A 52 -1.29 22.71 -8.93
CA SER A 52 -0.31 23.67 -8.44
C SER A 52 1.01 22.98 -8.10
N PRO A 53 2.15 23.69 -8.16
CA PRO A 53 3.45 23.12 -7.80
C PRO A 53 3.49 22.49 -6.40
N GLU A 54 2.78 23.08 -5.44
CA GLU A 54 2.71 22.62 -4.05
C GLU A 54 1.99 21.27 -3.93
N LEU A 55 0.85 21.14 -4.61
CA LEU A 55 0.09 19.87 -4.65
C LEU A 55 0.92 18.76 -5.33
N LEU A 56 1.65 19.08 -6.40
CA LEU A 56 2.53 18.12 -7.05
C LEU A 56 3.67 17.68 -6.11
N GLU A 57 4.26 18.60 -5.35
CA GLU A 57 5.30 18.28 -4.38
C GLU A 57 4.78 17.36 -3.26
N GLU A 58 3.59 17.62 -2.72
CA GLU A 58 2.94 16.76 -1.72
C GLU A 58 2.71 15.34 -2.25
N ARG A 59 2.23 15.20 -3.49
CA ARG A 59 2.05 13.91 -4.15
C ARG A 59 3.35 13.15 -4.34
N LEU A 60 4.40 13.86 -4.79
CA LEU A 60 5.73 13.25 -4.97
C LEU A 60 6.32 12.79 -3.64
N LYS A 61 6.11 13.55 -2.55
CA LYS A 61 6.47 13.12 -1.19
C LYS A 61 5.71 11.87 -0.77
N PHE A 62 4.41 11.79 -1.05
CA PHE A 62 3.62 10.60 -0.76
C PHE A 62 4.08 9.37 -1.57
N VAL A 63 4.37 9.54 -2.86
CA VAL A 63 4.98 8.49 -3.70
C VAL A 63 6.35 8.05 -3.15
N GLN A 64 7.16 9.00 -2.67
CA GLN A 64 8.44 8.70 -2.04
C GLN A 64 8.28 7.91 -0.74
N LEU A 65 7.30 8.25 0.10
CA LEU A 65 6.95 7.49 1.31
C LEU A 65 6.63 6.04 0.99
N ILE A 66 5.73 5.81 0.03
CA ILE A 66 5.33 4.47 -0.41
C ILE A 66 6.57 3.67 -0.85
N LYS A 67 7.42 4.25 -1.70
CA LYS A 67 8.65 3.59 -2.21
C LYS A 67 9.62 3.22 -1.10
N LEU A 68 9.81 4.11 -0.13
CA LEU A 68 10.72 3.87 1.00
C LEU A 68 10.17 2.79 1.94
N ARG A 69 8.85 2.78 2.18
CA ARG A 69 8.17 1.69 2.90
C ARG A 69 8.38 0.34 2.20
N THR A 70 8.17 0.29 0.89
CA THR A 70 8.39 -0.93 0.08
C THR A 70 9.79 -1.46 0.27
N LYS A 71 10.79 -0.58 0.17
CA LYS A 71 12.18 -0.95 0.36
C LYS A 71 12.44 -1.43 1.80
N ALA A 72 11.94 -0.72 2.81
CA ALA A 72 12.11 -1.12 4.21
C ALA A 72 11.51 -2.51 4.50
N LEU A 73 10.35 -2.83 3.92
CA LEU A 73 9.73 -4.17 4.04
C LEU A 73 10.55 -5.26 3.33
N GLN A 74 11.14 -4.96 2.18
CA GLN A 74 12.07 -5.87 1.49
C GLN A 74 13.29 -6.19 2.36
N GLU A 75 13.94 -5.14 2.87
CA GLU A 75 15.12 -5.35 3.72
C GLU A 75 14.77 -6.04 5.04
N LEU A 76 13.55 -5.85 5.55
CA LEU A 76 13.05 -6.56 6.72
C LEU A 76 12.95 -8.06 6.43
N ASN A 77 12.36 -8.43 5.28
CA ASN A 77 12.29 -9.82 4.84
C ASN A 77 13.69 -10.42 4.61
N SER A 78 14.60 -9.69 3.98
CA SER A 78 16.01 -10.09 3.80
C SER A 78 16.70 -10.34 5.15
N ALA A 79 16.50 -9.44 6.13
CA ALA A 79 17.08 -9.57 7.47
C ALA A 79 16.57 -10.83 8.20
N TYR A 80 15.28 -11.16 8.08
CA TYR A 80 14.77 -12.43 8.63
C TYR A 80 15.33 -13.66 7.92
N GLY A 81 15.48 -13.59 6.59
CA GLY A 81 16.16 -14.63 5.81
C GLY A 81 17.58 -14.87 6.32
N ALA A 82 18.36 -13.81 6.49
CA ALA A 82 19.72 -13.87 6.99
C ALA A 82 19.79 -14.30 8.46
N PHE A 83 18.85 -13.88 9.30
CA PHE A 83 18.75 -14.30 10.71
C PHE A 83 18.58 -15.82 10.82
N ARG A 84 17.72 -16.40 9.97
CA ARG A 84 17.53 -17.85 9.91
C ARG A 84 18.78 -18.57 9.40
N MET A 85 19.43 -18.04 8.36
CA MET A 85 20.69 -18.60 7.84
C MET A 85 21.80 -18.57 8.90
N GLU A 86 21.89 -17.50 9.69
CA GLU A 86 22.78 -17.42 10.84
C GLU A 86 22.43 -18.51 11.87
N ALA A 87 21.15 -18.71 12.20
CA ALA A 87 20.73 -19.71 13.17
C ALA A 87 21.03 -21.16 12.72
N GLU A 88 20.85 -21.47 11.43
CA GLU A 88 21.05 -22.81 10.87
C GLU A 88 22.52 -23.10 10.51
N TYR A 89 23.24 -22.12 9.95
CA TYR A 89 24.52 -22.32 9.26
C TYR A 89 25.66 -21.40 9.73
N ASP A 90 25.48 -20.54 10.74
CA ASP A 90 26.52 -19.62 11.24
C ASP A 90 27.00 -18.61 10.15
N ALA A 91 26.06 -18.11 9.35
CA ALA A 91 26.26 -17.16 8.25
C ALA A 91 26.39 -15.68 8.70
N GLU A 92 27.40 -15.36 9.51
CA GLU A 92 27.57 -14.04 10.15
C GLU A 92 27.58 -12.86 9.16
N SER A 93 28.28 -13.00 8.03
CA SER A 93 28.45 -11.91 7.05
C SER A 93 27.15 -11.52 6.34
N ASP A 94 26.26 -12.49 6.10
CA ASP A 94 24.99 -12.25 5.44
C ASP A 94 24.05 -11.50 6.39
N LEU A 95 24.08 -11.88 7.68
CA LEU A 95 23.32 -11.21 8.73
C LEU A 95 23.77 -9.77 8.96
N GLU A 96 25.08 -9.51 9.05
CA GLU A 96 25.60 -8.14 9.22
C GLU A 96 25.18 -7.22 8.06
N THR A 97 25.27 -7.72 6.82
CA THR A 97 24.87 -6.98 5.61
C THR A 97 23.38 -6.65 5.64
N ALA A 98 22.53 -7.66 5.83
CA ALA A 98 21.08 -7.48 5.79
C ALA A 98 20.57 -6.54 6.91
N LEU A 99 21.17 -6.61 8.11
CA LEU A 99 20.83 -5.68 9.20
C LEU A 99 21.23 -4.23 8.89
N GLY A 100 22.36 -4.03 8.21
CA GLY A 100 22.81 -2.70 7.76
C GLY A 100 21.88 -2.08 6.72
N GLU A 101 21.43 -2.88 5.76
CA GLU A 101 20.48 -2.48 4.71
C GLU A 101 19.10 -2.18 5.30
N LEU A 102 18.60 -3.03 6.21
CA LEU A 102 17.36 -2.81 6.95
C LEU A 102 17.41 -1.51 7.74
N SER A 103 18.47 -1.28 8.51
CA SER A 103 18.62 -0.06 9.30
C SER A 103 18.60 1.19 8.41
N THR A 104 19.32 1.15 7.29
CA THR A 104 19.37 2.28 6.34
C THR A 104 17.99 2.56 5.74
N SER A 105 17.26 1.52 5.32
CA SER A 105 15.95 1.66 4.67
C SER A 105 14.85 2.06 5.66
N ALA A 106 14.84 1.50 6.87
CA ALA A 106 13.90 1.88 7.93
C ALA A 106 14.09 3.34 8.36
N ASN A 107 15.34 3.79 8.52
CA ASN A 107 15.64 5.19 8.86
C ASN A 107 15.28 6.15 7.73
N ALA A 108 15.54 5.79 6.47
CA ALA A 108 15.16 6.62 5.33
C ALA A 108 13.62 6.78 5.25
N TYR A 109 12.88 5.70 5.43
CA TYR A 109 11.42 5.72 5.48
C TYR A 109 10.90 6.61 6.63
N ALA A 110 11.38 6.38 7.84
CA ALA A 110 10.99 7.14 9.01
C ALA A 110 11.33 8.64 8.93
N ALA A 111 12.46 8.99 8.31
CA ALA A 111 12.85 10.38 8.10
C ALA A 111 11.84 11.13 7.21
N VAL A 112 11.39 10.52 6.11
CA VAL A 112 10.37 11.13 5.24
C VAL A 112 9.01 11.16 5.94
N ALA A 113 8.70 10.14 6.74
CA ALA A 113 7.48 10.09 7.55
C ALA A 113 7.51 11.06 8.76
N SER A 114 8.58 11.84 8.93
CA SER A 114 8.78 12.78 10.04
C SER A 114 8.71 12.12 11.42
N VAL A 115 9.14 10.86 11.51
CA VAL A 115 9.28 10.16 12.79
C VAL A 115 10.62 10.54 13.41
N PRO A 116 10.65 10.98 14.69
CA PRO A 116 11.90 11.25 15.38
C PRO A 116 12.75 9.98 15.43
N LEU A 117 13.91 10.00 14.78
CA LEU A 117 14.87 8.92 14.89
C LEU A 117 15.49 8.99 16.29
N SER A 118 15.04 8.13 17.21
CA SER A 118 15.78 7.94 18.45
C SER A 118 17.18 7.40 18.11
N ALA A 119 18.23 7.94 18.73
CA ALA A 119 19.65 7.66 18.45
C ALA A 119 20.11 6.20 18.69
N ALA A 120 19.20 5.24 18.85
CA ALA A 120 19.47 3.87 19.25
C ALA A 120 19.90 2.92 18.11
N PHE A 121 19.79 3.34 16.84
CA PHE A 121 20.21 2.52 15.69
C PHE A 121 21.67 2.73 15.33
N ALA A 122 22.57 2.48 16.28
CA ALA A 122 23.98 2.40 15.97
C ALA A 122 24.29 1.00 15.40
N VAL A 123 24.89 0.98 14.21
CA VAL A 123 25.43 -0.21 13.54
C VAL A 123 26.21 -1.07 14.55
N LEU A 124 25.91 -2.37 14.63
CA LEU A 124 26.62 -3.30 15.50
C LEU A 124 28.14 -3.21 15.24
N PRO A 125 28.97 -2.99 16.27
CA PRO A 125 30.41 -3.14 16.10
C PRO A 125 30.76 -4.61 15.85
N ARG A 126 31.61 -4.86 14.84
CA ARG A 126 32.14 -6.20 14.50
C ARG A 126 32.83 -6.84 15.70
N ALA A 127 32.11 -7.75 16.35
CA ALA A 127 32.42 -8.55 17.54
C ALA A 127 33.65 -9.47 17.50
N GLY A 128 34.87 -9.04 17.17
CA GLY A 128 36.05 -9.92 17.06
C GLY A 128 36.34 -10.86 18.26
N GLY A 129 36.05 -12.16 18.09
CA GLY A 129 36.86 -13.33 18.50
C GLY A 129 36.87 -13.78 19.97
N LEU A 130 35.95 -14.68 20.36
CA LEU A 130 36.17 -15.88 21.22
C LEU A 130 34.85 -16.67 21.41
N TRP A 131 34.86 -17.98 21.12
CA TRP A 131 33.76 -18.97 21.18
C TRP A 131 32.57 -18.79 20.20
N ALA A 132 32.64 -19.45 19.04
CA ALA A 132 31.66 -19.36 17.94
C ALA A 132 30.18 -19.56 18.36
N ARG A 133 29.85 -20.56 19.20
CA ARG A 133 28.44 -20.79 19.63
C ARG A 133 27.88 -19.74 20.59
N ARG A 134 28.70 -19.22 21.52
CA ARG A 134 28.26 -18.11 22.40
C ARG A 134 28.08 -16.85 21.57
N ARG A 135 29.02 -16.61 20.64
CA ARG A 135 28.96 -15.51 19.69
C ARG A 135 27.75 -15.60 18.76
N GLN A 136 27.40 -16.77 18.22
CA GLN A 136 26.20 -16.98 17.39
C GLN A 136 24.92 -16.64 18.17
N LYS A 137 24.78 -17.13 19.40
CA LYS A 137 23.63 -16.80 20.25
C LYS A 137 23.55 -15.31 20.59
N GLU A 138 24.69 -14.67 20.85
CA GLU A 138 24.78 -13.23 21.10
C GLU A 138 24.45 -12.41 19.84
N ARG A 139 24.95 -12.81 18.66
CA ARG A 139 24.63 -12.18 17.37
C ARG A 139 23.15 -12.32 17.04
N LEU A 140 22.55 -13.50 17.24
CA LEU A 140 21.12 -13.68 17.05
C LEU A 140 20.29 -12.83 18.01
N ARG A 141 20.70 -12.66 19.27
CA ARG A 141 20.02 -11.73 20.20
C ARG A 141 20.14 -10.29 19.74
N ALA A 142 21.35 -9.84 19.39
CA ALA A 142 21.59 -8.49 18.92
C ALA A 142 20.84 -8.20 17.60
N ALA A 143 20.80 -9.17 16.69
CA ALA A 143 20.02 -9.09 15.47
C ALA A 143 18.51 -9.00 15.76
N ASN A 144 17.99 -9.79 16.70
CA ASN A 144 16.59 -9.72 17.11
C ASN A 144 16.23 -8.33 17.67
N GLU A 145 17.11 -7.77 18.51
CA GLU A 145 16.93 -6.41 19.03
C GLU A 145 16.94 -5.35 17.91
N LEU A 146 17.83 -5.48 16.93
CA LEU A 146 17.89 -4.57 15.77
C LEU A 146 16.67 -4.69 14.85
N ILE A 147 16.24 -5.90 14.52
CA ILE A 147 15.06 -6.13 13.68
C ILE A 147 13.80 -5.64 14.42
N GLY A 148 13.69 -5.91 15.73
CA GLY A 148 12.61 -5.40 16.56
C GLY A 148 12.60 -3.87 16.65
N GLY A 149 13.78 -3.26 16.79
CA GLY A 149 13.95 -1.82 16.67
C GLY A 149 13.42 -1.31 15.33
N ALA A 150 13.88 -1.91 14.21
CA ALA A 150 13.54 -1.48 12.85
C ALA A 150 12.03 -1.54 12.63
N THR A 151 11.42 -2.64 13.05
CA THR A 151 9.97 -2.87 12.99
C THR A 151 9.22 -1.79 13.77
N LYS A 152 9.70 -1.41 14.98
CA LYS A 152 9.09 -0.33 15.77
C LYS A 152 9.14 1.02 15.06
N ILE A 153 10.29 1.37 14.47
CA ILE A 153 10.42 2.62 13.69
C ILE A 153 9.50 2.60 12.47
N MET A 154 9.46 1.48 11.75
CA MET A 154 8.59 1.30 10.59
C MET A 154 7.11 1.40 10.96
N SER A 155 6.69 0.84 12.10
CA SER A 155 5.33 0.95 12.63
C SER A 155 4.96 2.42 12.88
N ALA A 156 5.81 3.17 13.59
CA ALA A 156 5.58 4.59 13.85
C ALA A 156 5.54 5.44 12.56
N ALA A 157 6.34 5.08 11.55
CA ALA A 157 6.32 5.73 10.24
C ALA A 157 5.03 5.42 9.48
N LEU A 158 4.55 4.18 9.59
CA LEU A 158 3.33 3.74 8.94
C LEU A 158 2.08 4.40 9.54
N GLU A 159 2.02 4.61 10.85
CA GLU A 159 0.96 5.39 11.52
C GLU A 159 0.89 6.84 11.01
N ARG A 160 2.04 7.47 10.76
CA ARG A 160 2.10 8.82 10.18
C ARG A 160 1.64 8.83 8.72
N GLU A 161 2.06 7.84 7.95
CA GLU A 161 1.65 7.68 6.56
C GLU A 161 0.15 7.34 6.45
N GLU A 162 -0.44 6.61 7.40
CA GLU A 162 -1.88 6.26 7.42
C GLU A 162 -2.78 7.49 7.40
N ILE A 163 -2.41 8.55 8.12
CA ILE A 163 -3.16 9.82 8.13
C ILE A 163 -3.19 10.43 6.73
N VAL A 164 -2.02 10.45 6.06
CA VAL A 164 -1.88 10.99 4.70
C VAL A 164 -2.62 10.10 3.70
N PHE A 165 -2.51 8.78 3.85
CA PHE A 165 -3.18 7.82 3.00
C PHE A 165 -4.71 7.90 3.11
N THR A 166 -5.24 8.03 4.32
CA THR A 166 -6.69 8.18 4.54
C THR A 166 -7.23 9.45 3.89
N ALA A 167 -6.50 10.56 4.04
CA ALA A 167 -6.86 11.81 3.36
C ALA A 167 -6.79 11.68 1.83
N PHE A 168 -5.73 11.02 1.32
CA PHE A 168 -5.57 10.72 -0.09
C PHE A 168 -6.74 9.88 -0.63
N MET A 169 -7.11 8.79 0.03
CA MET A 169 -8.21 7.91 -0.39
C MET A 169 -9.57 8.61 -0.39
N GLY A 170 -9.81 9.48 0.59
CA GLY A 170 -11.02 10.31 0.63
C GLY A 170 -11.09 11.29 -0.54
N ASP A 171 -10.00 11.98 -0.85
CA ASP A 171 -9.94 12.91 -1.99
C ASP A 171 -9.99 12.18 -3.34
N TRP A 172 -9.29 11.04 -3.45
CA TRP A 172 -9.26 10.20 -4.65
C TRP A 172 -10.65 9.65 -4.99
N SER A 173 -11.34 9.00 -4.05
CA SER A 173 -12.69 8.45 -4.29
C SER A 173 -13.71 9.51 -4.72
N LYS A 174 -13.65 10.70 -4.10
CA LYS A 174 -14.48 11.84 -4.51
C LYS A 174 -14.19 12.27 -5.94
N ARG A 175 -12.93 12.46 -6.30
CA ARG A 175 -12.55 12.92 -7.65
C ARG A 175 -12.82 11.86 -8.71
N GLU A 176 -12.55 10.60 -8.41
CA GLU A 176 -12.84 9.48 -9.29
C GLU A 176 -14.34 9.41 -9.61
N SER A 177 -15.21 9.49 -8.59
CA SER A 177 -16.65 9.51 -8.80
C SER A 177 -17.13 10.75 -9.55
N GLU A 178 -16.62 11.94 -9.24
CA GLU A 178 -16.91 13.17 -9.99
C GLU A 178 -16.52 13.05 -11.47
N MET A 179 -15.36 12.45 -11.77
CA MET A 179 -14.88 12.26 -13.13
C MET A 179 -15.79 11.27 -13.87
N ARG A 180 -16.11 10.14 -13.25
CA ARG A 180 -16.98 9.12 -13.85
C ARG A 180 -18.37 9.69 -14.14
N ILE A 181 -18.96 10.45 -13.21
CA ILE A 181 -20.24 11.13 -13.42
C ILE A 181 -20.14 12.10 -14.59
N LEU A 182 -19.09 12.92 -14.66
CA LEU A 182 -18.91 13.87 -15.76
C LEU A 182 -18.77 13.18 -17.13
N LEU A 183 -18.08 12.04 -17.19
CA LEU A 183 -17.97 11.25 -18.42
C LEU A 183 -19.32 10.65 -18.84
N ILE A 184 -20.14 10.20 -17.88
CA ILE A 184 -21.50 9.72 -18.11
C ILE A 184 -22.43 10.85 -18.59
N GLU A 185 -22.35 12.02 -17.95
CA GLU A 185 -23.10 13.22 -18.36
C GLU A 185 -22.74 13.66 -19.79
N ALA A 186 -21.46 13.52 -20.17
CA ALA A 186 -20.96 13.84 -21.50
C ALA A 186 -21.28 12.77 -22.56
N GLY A 187 -21.86 11.63 -22.17
CA GLY A 187 -22.12 10.49 -23.07
C GLY A 187 -20.85 9.78 -23.53
N LEU A 188 -19.72 9.98 -22.83
CA LEU A 188 -18.44 9.34 -23.12
C LEU A 188 -18.27 8.01 -22.37
N ASN A 189 -19.17 7.73 -21.41
CA ASN A 189 -19.21 6.47 -20.67
C ASN A 189 -20.68 6.02 -20.50
N SER A 190 -20.92 4.71 -20.51
CA SER A 190 -22.26 4.14 -20.37
C SER A 190 -22.70 4.08 -18.91
N ARG A 191 -23.98 4.35 -18.66
CA ARG A 191 -24.60 4.13 -17.33
C ARG A 191 -24.69 2.65 -17.00
N SER A 192 -24.90 1.82 -18.02
CA SER A 192 -24.98 0.37 -17.91
C SER A 192 -23.69 -0.23 -17.32
N ASP A 193 -22.51 0.27 -17.73
CA ASP A 193 -21.22 -0.20 -17.23
C ASP A 193 -21.02 0.04 -15.71
N VAL A 194 -21.68 1.07 -15.15
CA VAL A 194 -21.65 1.33 -13.70
C VAL A 194 -22.47 0.28 -12.92
N LEU A 195 -23.57 -0.17 -13.51
CA LEU A 195 -24.51 -1.12 -12.92
C LEU A 195 -24.02 -2.57 -13.02
N MET A 196 -23.26 -2.91 -14.07
CA MET A 196 -22.89 -4.29 -14.38
C MET A 196 -22.40 -5.10 -13.16
N PRO A 197 -21.44 -4.63 -12.35
CA PRO A 197 -20.98 -5.45 -11.22
C PRO A 197 -22.03 -5.64 -10.11
N LEU A 198 -22.94 -4.68 -9.90
CA LEU A 198 -24.05 -4.86 -8.95
C LEU A 198 -25.01 -5.94 -9.46
N LEU A 199 -25.23 -5.99 -10.78
CA LEU A 199 -26.12 -6.97 -11.38
C LEU A 199 -25.52 -8.37 -11.40
N GLU A 200 -24.21 -8.46 -11.62
CA GLU A 200 -23.41 -9.70 -11.45
C GLU A 200 -23.56 -10.24 -10.02
N ASP A 201 -23.38 -9.39 -8.99
CA ASP A 201 -23.56 -9.78 -7.57
C ASP A 201 -24.99 -10.27 -7.26
N LEU A 202 -25.99 -9.75 -7.97
CA LEU A 202 -27.39 -10.14 -7.83
C LEU A 202 -27.78 -11.34 -8.70
N GLY A 203 -26.89 -11.82 -9.57
CA GLY A 203 -27.16 -12.91 -10.52
C GLY A 203 -28.22 -12.52 -11.57
N THR A 204 -28.22 -11.27 -12.00
CA THR A 204 -29.18 -10.71 -12.97
C THR A 204 -28.45 -10.01 -14.12
N ASP A 205 -29.12 -9.90 -15.27
CA ASP A 205 -28.57 -9.21 -16.44
C ASP A 205 -29.34 -7.93 -16.76
N LEU A 206 -28.69 -7.02 -17.48
CA LEU A 206 -29.38 -5.90 -18.10
C LEU A 206 -30.28 -6.38 -19.23
N VAL A 207 -31.49 -5.83 -19.26
CA VAL A 207 -32.39 -6.00 -20.41
C VAL A 207 -31.88 -5.21 -21.62
N ALA A 208 -32.26 -5.64 -22.83
CA ALA A 208 -31.97 -4.88 -24.05
C ALA A 208 -32.48 -3.43 -23.94
N ASP A 209 -31.73 -2.50 -24.55
CA ASP A 209 -32.00 -1.05 -24.51
C ASP A 209 -31.96 -0.41 -23.11
N SER A 210 -31.33 -1.06 -22.12
CA SER A 210 -31.16 -0.52 -20.76
C SER A 210 -30.58 0.89 -20.73
N GLU A 211 -29.59 1.18 -21.58
CA GLU A 211 -28.96 2.51 -21.64
C GLU A 211 -29.96 3.61 -22.00
N ARG A 212 -30.91 3.29 -22.89
CA ARG A 212 -31.98 4.22 -23.26
C ARG A 212 -32.92 4.43 -22.09
N THR A 213 -33.36 3.38 -21.41
CA THR A 213 -34.20 3.49 -20.21
C THR A 213 -33.51 4.31 -19.12
N LEU A 214 -32.23 4.08 -18.87
CA LEU A 214 -31.43 4.83 -17.90
C LEU A 214 -31.24 6.30 -18.27
N SER A 215 -31.24 6.61 -19.58
CA SER A 215 -31.11 7.99 -20.09
C SER A 215 -32.44 8.74 -20.10
N ASP A 216 -33.53 8.06 -20.43
CA ASP A 216 -34.89 8.62 -20.53
C ASP A 216 -35.51 8.88 -19.14
N GLU A 217 -35.06 8.18 -18.09
CA GLU A 217 -35.57 8.28 -16.72
C GLU A 217 -34.59 8.99 -15.76
N PRO A 218 -34.84 10.28 -15.39
CA PRO A 218 -33.91 11.05 -14.55
C PRO A 218 -33.66 10.45 -13.17
N ALA A 219 -34.66 9.78 -12.58
CA ALA A 219 -34.51 9.14 -11.28
C ALA A 219 -33.51 7.97 -11.34
N LEU A 220 -33.53 7.19 -12.43
CA LEU A 220 -32.59 6.09 -12.64
C LEU A 220 -31.18 6.61 -12.93
N ALA A 221 -31.05 7.67 -13.74
CA ALA A 221 -29.76 8.33 -13.96
C ALA A 221 -29.12 8.78 -12.64
N ARG A 222 -29.88 9.42 -11.74
CA ARG A 222 -29.39 9.80 -10.40
C ARG A 222 -29.04 8.62 -9.51
N ALA A 223 -29.78 7.52 -9.61
CA ALA A 223 -29.46 6.29 -8.88
C ALA A 223 -28.12 5.68 -9.36
N VAL A 224 -27.84 5.72 -10.66
CA VAL A 224 -26.54 5.29 -11.22
C VAL A 224 -25.39 6.16 -10.72
N GLU A 225 -25.58 7.48 -10.68
CA GLU A 225 -24.58 8.40 -10.10
C GLU A 225 -24.33 8.10 -8.62
N ALA A 226 -25.39 7.90 -7.84
CA ALA A 226 -25.29 7.55 -6.42
C ALA A 226 -24.57 6.21 -6.22
N LEU A 227 -24.81 5.21 -7.08
CA LEU A 227 -24.10 3.94 -7.05
C LEU A 227 -22.60 4.14 -7.35
N ALA A 228 -22.25 4.95 -8.35
CA ALA A 228 -20.85 5.25 -8.66
C ALA A 228 -20.12 5.86 -7.46
N ILE A 229 -20.76 6.80 -6.75
CA ILE A 229 -20.23 7.41 -5.52
C ILE A 229 -20.06 6.35 -4.42
N ALA A 230 -21.12 5.61 -4.09
CA ALA A 230 -21.10 4.62 -3.03
C ALA A 230 -20.02 3.54 -3.25
N ARG A 231 -19.78 3.13 -4.50
CA ARG A 231 -18.74 2.16 -4.84
C ARG A 231 -17.33 2.73 -4.72
N ALA A 232 -17.12 4.01 -5.05
CA ALA A 232 -15.85 4.67 -4.83
C ALA A 232 -15.54 4.81 -3.32
N GLU A 233 -16.55 5.16 -2.52
CA GLU A 233 -16.44 5.25 -1.05
C GLU A 233 -16.16 3.89 -0.39
N LEU A 234 -16.83 2.83 -0.85
CA LEU A 234 -16.60 1.47 -0.36
C LEU A 234 -15.16 1.01 -0.64
N ARG A 235 -14.64 1.28 -1.85
CA ARG A 235 -13.26 0.98 -2.22
C ARG A 235 -12.26 1.76 -1.36
N ALA A 236 -12.48 3.06 -1.17
CA ALA A 236 -11.64 3.87 -0.29
C ALA A 236 -11.63 3.34 1.15
N THR A 237 -12.81 2.97 1.67
CA THR A 237 -12.94 2.39 3.02
C THR A 237 -12.18 1.08 3.13
N SER A 238 -12.31 0.20 2.15
CA SER A 238 -11.62 -1.10 2.13
C SER A 238 -10.10 -0.93 2.09
N ALA A 239 -9.60 -0.01 1.25
CA ALA A 239 -8.18 0.31 1.18
C ALA A 239 -7.64 0.84 2.52
N VAL A 240 -8.37 1.74 3.19
CA VAL A 240 -8.00 2.27 4.51
C VAL A 240 -7.98 1.17 5.57
N GLN A 241 -8.95 0.26 5.56
CA GLN A 241 -9.00 -0.87 6.50
C GLN A 241 -7.82 -1.84 6.30
N ALA A 242 -7.49 -2.15 5.05
CA ALA A 242 -6.34 -2.99 4.71
C ALA A 242 -5.02 -2.32 5.15
N TYR A 243 -4.90 -1.00 4.96
CA TYR A 243 -3.77 -0.23 5.44
C TYR A 243 -3.61 -0.29 6.98
N ALA A 244 -4.71 -0.11 7.71
CA ALA A 244 -4.71 -0.23 9.17
C ALA A 244 -4.37 -1.66 9.64
N ALA A 245 -4.75 -2.69 8.87
CA ALA A 245 -4.36 -4.08 9.14
C ALA A 245 -2.84 -4.28 8.99
N ALA A 246 -2.22 -3.70 7.96
CA ALA A 246 -0.76 -3.73 7.81
C ALA A 246 -0.04 -3.05 8.99
N ALA A 247 -0.56 -1.94 9.51
CA ALA A 247 -0.01 -1.28 10.68
C ALA A 247 -0.06 -2.18 11.93
N ARG A 248 -1.21 -2.81 12.18
CA ARG A 248 -1.36 -3.78 13.28
C ARG A 248 -0.41 -4.98 13.15
N ALA A 249 -0.19 -5.48 11.93
CA ALA A 249 0.74 -6.59 11.70
C ALA A 249 2.20 -6.22 12.07
N LEU A 250 2.66 -5.00 11.73
CA LEU A 250 3.99 -4.51 12.16
C LEU A 250 4.07 -4.32 13.68
N GLU A 251 3.00 -3.83 14.32
CA GLU A 251 2.96 -3.69 15.78
C GLU A 251 3.04 -5.06 16.48
N ASN A 252 2.25 -6.04 16.02
CA ASN A 252 2.29 -7.42 16.51
C ASN A 252 3.69 -8.03 16.35
N LEU A 253 4.35 -7.78 15.22
CA LEU A 253 5.71 -8.24 14.95
C LEU A 253 6.74 -7.61 15.90
N SER A 254 6.61 -6.31 16.17
CA SER A 254 7.43 -5.59 17.16
C SER A 254 7.21 -6.13 18.58
N GLU A 255 5.98 -6.51 18.93
CA GLU A 255 5.69 -7.16 20.20
C GLU A 255 6.27 -8.59 20.27
N ALA A 256 6.20 -9.37 19.19
CA ALA A 256 6.81 -10.69 19.11
C ALA A 256 8.33 -10.62 19.39
N HIS A 257 9.03 -9.64 18.81
CA HIS A 257 10.46 -9.41 19.08
C HIS A 257 10.76 -9.07 20.55
N ARG A 258 9.87 -8.34 21.24
CA ARG A 258 10.02 -8.03 22.66
C ARG A 258 9.88 -9.25 23.57
N ARG A 259 9.12 -10.26 23.14
CA ARG A 259 8.86 -11.50 23.89
C ARG A 259 9.88 -12.60 23.58
N PHE A 260 10.89 -12.31 22.76
CA PHE A 260 11.86 -13.28 22.26
C PHE A 260 12.88 -13.68 23.35
N ASP A 261 12.48 -14.56 24.27
CA ASP A 261 13.32 -15.03 25.38
C ASP A 261 14.05 -16.36 25.09
N SER A 262 13.58 -17.14 24.12
CA SER A 262 14.20 -18.42 23.71
C SER A 262 14.13 -18.56 22.20
N LEU A 263 15.27 -18.73 21.52
CA LEU A 263 15.39 -19.00 20.07
C LEU A 263 14.68 -20.32 19.70
N SER A 264 13.35 -20.38 19.76
CA SER A 264 12.56 -21.56 19.48
C SER A 264 12.02 -21.49 18.06
N THR A 265 11.86 -22.64 17.40
CA THR A 265 11.37 -22.73 16.02
C THR A 265 9.97 -22.14 15.86
N SER A 266 9.13 -22.18 16.90
CA SER A 266 7.79 -21.58 16.90
C SER A 266 7.75 -20.05 16.78
N ASP A 267 8.85 -19.38 17.15
CA ASP A 267 8.93 -17.91 17.04
C ASP A 267 9.11 -17.47 15.58
N PHE A 268 9.72 -18.33 14.74
CA PHE A 268 9.87 -18.08 13.30
C PHE A 268 8.55 -18.22 12.54
N ASP A 269 7.73 -19.21 12.90
CA ASP A 269 6.41 -19.40 12.29
C ASP A 269 5.50 -18.19 12.52
N SER A 270 5.62 -17.55 13.70
CA SER A 270 4.86 -16.33 14.04
C SER A 270 5.31 -15.12 13.21
N VAL A 271 6.61 -15.00 12.93
CA VAL A 271 7.15 -13.97 12.03
C VAL A 271 6.67 -14.20 10.60
N GLU A 272 6.68 -15.44 10.11
CA GLU A 272 6.19 -15.76 8.76
C GLU A 272 4.70 -15.43 8.60
N ALA A 273 3.89 -15.73 9.62
CA ALA A 273 2.48 -15.36 9.63
C ALA A 273 2.28 -13.83 9.54
N ALA A 274 3.04 -13.05 10.31
CA ALA A 274 2.96 -11.59 10.27
C ALA A 274 3.42 -11.01 8.91
N LEU A 275 4.46 -11.58 8.31
CA LEU A 275 4.90 -11.19 6.96
C LEU A 275 3.86 -11.55 5.89
N ALA A 276 3.17 -12.68 6.03
CA ALA A 276 2.07 -13.07 5.14
C ALA A 276 0.86 -12.14 5.30
N GLU A 277 0.50 -11.75 6.52
CA GLU A 277 -0.55 -10.75 6.79
C GLU A 277 -0.24 -9.41 6.14
N LEU A 278 1.03 -8.97 6.19
CA LEU A 278 1.48 -7.74 5.52
C LEU A 278 1.34 -7.82 3.99
N ALA A 279 1.59 -8.98 3.39
CA ALA A 279 1.35 -9.18 1.96
C ALA A 279 -0.14 -9.19 1.61
N GLY A 280 -0.96 -9.92 2.37
CA GLY A 280 -2.41 -9.94 2.16
C GLY A 280 -3.01 -8.54 2.24
N ALA A 281 -2.61 -7.74 3.24
CA ALA A 281 -3.02 -6.35 3.35
C ALA A 281 -2.58 -5.50 2.14
N ALA A 282 -1.40 -5.75 1.56
CA ALA A 282 -0.98 -5.08 0.34
C ALA A 282 -1.85 -5.47 -0.86
N GLU A 283 -2.24 -6.74 -0.98
CA GLU A 283 -3.13 -7.24 -2.04
C GLU A 283 -4.54 -6.67 -1.93
N ASP A 284 -5.06 -6.48 -0.71
CA ASP A 284 -6.36 -5.86 -0.49
C ASP A 284 -6.37 -4.36 -0.88
N ILE A 285 -5.28 -3.64 -0.58
CA ILE A 285 -5.10 -2.26 -1.06
C ILE A 285 -4.99 -2.22 -2.58
N ASP A 286 -4.26 -3.21 -3.13
CA ASP A 286 -4.33 -3.71 -4.51
C ASP A 286 -5.70 -3.59 -5.16
N ALA A 287 -6.52 -4.58 -4.80
CA ALA A 287 -7.86 -4.77 -5.33
C ALA A 287 -8.74 -3.53 -5.16
N ALA A 288 -8.55 -2.75 -4.09
CA ALA A 288 -9.31 -1.53 -3.88
C ALA A 288 -8.95 -0.39 -4.86
N LEU A 289 -7.72 -0.36 -5.37
CA LEU A 289 -7.20 0.70 -6.24
C LEU A 289 -7.22 0.34 -7.72
N SER A 290 -7.10 -0.95 -8.05
CA SER A 290 -7.18 -1.44 -9.40
C SER A 290 -8.64 -1.46 -9.88
N GLU A 291 -8.99 -0.60 -10.85
CA GLU A 291 -10.29 -0.61 -11.55
C GLU A 291 -10.51 -1.87 -12.41
N ARG A 292 -9.66 -2.90 -12.32
CA ARG A 292 -9.75 -4.07 -13.21
C ARG A 292 -11.11 -4.76 -13.00
N PRO A 293 -12.06 -4.67 -13.96
CA PRO A 293 -13.12 -5.66 -13.99
C PRO A 293 -12.45 -7.01 -14.18
N ALA A 294 -13.02 -8.07 -13.62
CA ALA A 294 -12.59 -9.46 -13.81
C ALA A 294 -12.70 -9.97 -15.28
N ALA A 295 -12.68 -9.06 -16.27
CA ALA A 295 -12.94 -9.34 -17.66
C ALA A 295 -11.71 -9.88 -18.44
N GLU A 296 -10.54 -10.01 -17.82
CA GLU A 296 -9.35 -10.59 -18.48
C GLU A 296 -9.25 -12.14 -18.38
N GLU A 297 -10.23 -12.82 -17.78
CA GLU A 297 -10.31 -14.31 -17.79
C GLU A 297 -11.28 -14.91 -18.83
N LEU A 298 -11.96 -14.10 -19.65
CA LEU A 298 -12.89 -14.59 -20.70
C LEU A 298 -12.41 -14.34 -22.14
N ALA A 299 -11.10 -14.37 -22.37
CA ALA A 299 -10.52 -14.40 -23.71
C ALA A 299 -9.68 -15.66 -23.96
N HIS A 300 -10.28 -16.84 -23.78
CA HIS A 300 -9.86 -18.09 -24.41
C HIS A 300 -11.05 -18.97 -24.77
#